data_AF-X0KPG8-F1
#
_entry.id   AF-X0KPG8-F1
#
_cell.length_a   1.000
_cell.length_b   1.000
_cell.length_c   1.000
_cell.angle_alpha   90.00
_cell.angle_beta   90.00
_cell.angle_gamma   90.00
#
_symmetry.space_group_name_H-M   'P 1'
#
loop_
_entity.id
_entity.type
_entity.pdbx_description
1 polymer ?
#
loop_
_entity_poly.entity_id
_entity_poly.type
_entity_poly.pdbx_seq_one_letter_code
_entity_poly.pdbx_strand_id
1 'polypeptide(L)'
;MSIDIDHQNPSDVLKLKTPAVTIAGSDVSFDDTMSTRSSSSSVPSEMTGPPAADDKTEDSEETKVSETSNRILDVILEYSLHKFDSTEELHSAGRPKFLAVVSRFVRARQKVVMCLPAFPFKSANKVEKVLGTLPDKAEELALARLNSICVTIGQFYEPGAELTVISDGLVYNDLLGISDQETWRYGSALRAMAERKAFSHLSFSRLQDLVAVKGLPNDLNELTYVANATNFRRTLFNKYGRDGDLDIDHEIATNPDTLGTYKGYCRFLKSDLQHIFGPAKSSAKYRKDVKYLAKQMLIRGYAFAGAVKARFPNYLRLSIHQSTGEHKISISLLNTKSGFTTPWHCSVVLMADGEWLSGLTVDFEADRLLELVEEDGRPSYFREVLRQRPYLMENAKPRIVIQQEPQAHRPRIRAS
;
A
#
# COMPACT_ATOMS: atom_id res chain seq x y z
N MET A 1 -21.99 53.92 -16.53
CA MET A 1 -20.63 53.38 -16.28
C MET A 1 -20.81 52.13 -15.45
N SER A 2 -20.96 51.01 -16.15
CA SER A 2 -21.06 49.67 -15.60
C SER A 2 -19.68 49.05 -15.66
N ILE A 3 -19.23 48.43 -14.57
CA ILE A 3 -17.99 47.65 -14.55
C ILE A 3 -18.40 46.24 -14.16
N ASP A 4 -18.40 45.37 -15.17
CA ASP A 4 -18.61 43.93 -15.05
C ASP A 4 -17.43 43.30 -14.30
N ILE A 5 -17.75 42.45 -13.32
CA ILE A 5 -16.78 41.57 -12.67
C ILE A 5 -17.01 40.18 -13.24
N ASP A 6 -16.03 39.73 -14.03
CA ASP A 6 -16.00 38.47 -14.73
C ASP A 6 -15.79 37.32 -13.72
N HIS A 7 -16.84 36.53 -13.49
CA HIS A 7 -16.77 35.28 -12.75
C HIS A 7 -16.47 34.14 -13.72
N GLN A 8 -15.19 33.77 -13.84
CA GLN A 8 -14.79 32.55 -14.53
C GLN A 8 -15.17 31.30 -13.71
N ASN A 9 -16.05 30.51 -14.31
CA ASN A 9 -16.49 29.18 -13.91
C ASN A 9 -15.36 28.15 -14.10
N PRO A 10 -14.97 27.33 -13.10
CA PRO A 10 -14.12 26.18 -13.34
C PRO A 10 -14.98 24.91 -13.33
N SER A 11 -15.61 24.60 -14.47
CA SER A 11 -16.30 23.32 -14.67
C SER A 11 -15.80 22.66 -15.95
N ASP A 12 -14.55 22.19 -15.92
CA ASP A 12 -14.05 21.20 -16.86
C ASP A 12 -13.25 20.14 -16.07
N VAL A 13 -13.99 19.31 -15.34
CA VAL A 13 -13.47 18.07 -14.77
C VAL A 13 -13.44 17.04 -15.88
N LEU A 14 -12.25 16.80 -16.42
CA LEU A 14 -11.95 15.72 -17.36
C LEU A 14 -12.37 14.37 -16.76
N LYS A 15 -13.19 13.66 -17.52
CA LYS A 15 -13.83 12.39 -17.18
C LYS A 15 -12.81 11.29 -16.88
N LEU A 16 -12.87 10.74 -15.66
CA LEU A 16 -12.17 9.51 -15.28
C LEU A 16 -12.72 8.33 -16.11
N LYS A 17 -11.82 7.60 -16.79
CA LYS A 17 -12.16 6.34 -17.46
C LYS A 17 -12.26 5.23 -16.42
N THR A 18 -13.47 4.91 -15.98
CA THR A 18 -13.77 3.65 -15.31
C THR A 18 -13.65 2.50 -16.33
N PRO A 19 -12.96 1.39 -16.04
CA PRO A 19 -12.92 0.24 -16.94
C PRO A 19 -14.32 -0.38 -17.08
N ALA A 20 -14.71 -0.65 -18.32
CA ALA A 20 -16.01 -1.21 -18.69
C ALA A 20 -16.24 -2.59 -18.04
N VAL A 21 -17.46 -2.80 -17.56
CA VAL A 21 -17.94 -4.06 -16.97
C VAL A 21 -18.58 -4.90 -18.07
N THR A 22 -17.95 -5.99 -18.48
CA THR A 22 -18.56 -7.00 -19.34
C THR A 22 -18.95 -8.20 -18.48
N ILE A 23 -20.26 -8.41 -18.29
CA ILE A 23 -20.81 -9.61 -17.65
C ILE A 23 -21.26 -10.53 -18.78
N ALA A 24 -20.55 -11.64 -18.97
CA ALA A 24 -21.02 -12.72 -19.84
C ALA A 24 -22.06 -13.54 -19.06
N GLY A 25 -23.29 -13.61 -19.58
CA GLY A 25 -24.30 -14.56 -19.12
C GLY A 25 -23.95 -15.95 -19.62
N SER A 26 -23.97 -16.94 -18.72
CA SER A 26 -23.79 -18.35 -19.07
C SER A 26 -25.14 -19.07 -19.00
N ASP A 27 -25.75 -19.29 -20.17
CA ASP A 27 -26.72 -20.36 -20.35
C ASP A 27 -25.95 -21.59 -20.87
N VAL A 28 -25.98 -22.67 -20.09
CA VAL A 28 -25.47 -23.98 -20.52
C VAL A 28 -26.59 -24.99 -20.32
N SER A 29 -27.19 -25.44 -21.43
CA SER A 29 -28.02 -26.64 -21.47
C SER A 29 -27.10 -27.84 -21.74
N PHE A 30 -27.20 -28.84 -20.87
CA PHE A 30 -26.64 -30.17 -21.07
C PHE A 30 -27.60 -30.97 -21.97
N ASP A 31 -27.10 -31.59 -23.03
CA ASP A 31 -27.73 -32.81 -23.52
C ASP A 31 -26.68 -33.78 -24.07
N ASP A 32 -26.84 -35.02 -23.62
CA ASP A 32 -26.05 -36.20 -23.95
C ASP A 32 -26.42 -36.72 -25.36
N THR A 33 -25.46 -37.29 -26.08
CA THR A 33 -25.67 -38.58 -26.78
C THR A 33 -24.37 -39.16 -27.36
N MET A 34 -24.10 -40.39 -26.95
CA MET A 34 -23.20 -41.35 -27.58
C MET A 34 -23.63 -41.68 -29.02
N SER A 35 -22.68 -41.80 -29.95
CA SER A 35 -22.74 -42.89 -30.94
C SER A 35 -21.40 -43.17 -31.63
N THR A 36 -21.11 -44.45 -31.74
CA THR A 36 -19.97 -45.09 -32.40
C THR A 36 -20.10 -45.06 -33.93
N ARG A 37 -18.98 -45.00 -34.65
CA ARG A 37 -18.76 -45.78 -35.90
C ARG A 37 -17.32 -45.69 -36.41
N SER A 38 -16.73 -46.86 -36.56
CA SER A 38 -15.50 -47.16 -37.29
C SER A 38 -15.73 -47.01 -38.79
N SER A 39 -14.72 -46.55 -39.54
CA SER A 39 -14.54 -46.87 -40.97
C SER A 39 -13.08 -46.64 -41.37
N SER A 40 -12.48 -47.71 -41.89
CA SER A 40 -11.16 -47.77 -42.50
C SER A 40 -11.21 -47.39 -43.98
N SER A 41 -10.27 -46.58 -44.44
CA SER A 41 -9.82 -46.61 -45.84
C SER A 41 -8.39 -46.08 -45.95
N SER A 42 -7.55 -46.87 -46.60
CA SER A 42 -6.11 -46.67 -46.81
C SER A 42 -5.81 -46.08 -48.19
N VAL A 43 -4.58 -45.52 -48.30
CA VAL A 43 -3.74 -45.26 -49.50
C VAL A 43 -3.81 -43.84 -50.10
N PRO A 44 -2.71 -43.19 -50.58
CA PRO A 44 -1.26 -43.36 -50.35
C PRO A 44 -0.53 -42.10 -49.82
N SER A 45 0.70 -42.33 -49.40
CA SER A 45 1.75 -41.40 -48.96
C SER A 45 2.06 -40.27 -49.95
N GLU A 46 1.98 -39.02 -49.48
CA GLU A 46 2.79 -37.90 -49.99
C GLU A 46 3.68 -37.42 -48.84
N MET A 47 4.98 -37.62 -49.03
CA MET A 47 6.02 -37.33 -48.05
C MET A 47 6.40 -35.86 -48.17
N THR A 48 5.60 -34.96 -47.59
CA THR A 48 6.04 -33.59 -47.32
C THR A 48 6.84 -33.61 -46.02
N GLY A 49 8.14 -33.37 -46.11
CA GLY A 49 9.00 -33.22 -44.95
C GLY A 49 8.46 -32.17 -43.98
N PRO A 50 8.71 -32.30 -42.67
CA PRO A 50 8.25 -31.32 -41.69
C PRO A 50 8.81 -29.94 -42.03
N PRO A 51 8.05 -28.84 -41.86
CA PRO A 51 8.63 -27.51 -41.93
C PRO A 51 9.68 -27.43 -40.83
N ALA A 52 10.94 -27.31 -41.21
CA ALA A 52 12.03 -27.01 -40.28
C ALA A 52 12.00 -25.51 -39.96
N ALA A 53 11.06 -25.10 -39.12
CA ALA A 53 11.04 -23.80 -38.45
C ALA A 53 10.08 -23.88 -37.25
N ASP A 54 10.61 -23.93 -36.01
CA ASP A 54 10.20 -23.02 -34.92
C ASP A 54 10.89 -23.26 -33.56
N ASP A 55 11.69 -24.32 -33.39
CA ASP A 55 12.27 -24.66 -32.08
C ASP A 55 13.24 -23.60 -31.53
N LYS A 56 13.97 -22.87 -32.40
CA LYS A 56 14.91 -21.81 -31.98
C LYS A 56 14.25 -20.47 -31.69
N THR A 57 13.08 -20.21 -32.25
CA THR A 57 12.34 -18.94 -32.12
C THR A 57 11.50 -18.94 -30.84
N GLU A 58 10.89 -20.07 -30.49
CA GLU A 58 10.15 -20.25 -29.24
C GLU A 58 11.07 -20.16 -28.01
N ASP A 59 12.24 -20.82 -28.05
CA ASP A 59 13.24 -20.76 -26.98
C ASP A 59 13.76 -19.34 -26.73
N SER A 60 13.94 -18.55 -27.81
CA SER A 60 14.40 -17.16 -27.71
C SER A 60 13.35 -16.23 -27.11
N GLU A 61 12.07 -16.39 -27.49
CA GLU A 61 10.99 -15.56 -26.94
C GLU A 61 10.66 -15.93 -25.49
N GLU A 62 10.64 -17.20 -25.12
CA GLU A 62 10.39 -17.61 -23.73
C GLU A 62 11.54 -17.16 -22.81
N THR A 63 12.78 -17.17 -23.30
CA THR A 63 13.93 -16.58 -22.58
C THR A 63 13.71 -15.09 -22.31
N LYS A 64 13.30 -14.30 -23.32
CA LYS A 64 13.00 -12.86 -23.14
C LYS A 64 11.84 -12.61 -22.19
N VAL A 65 10.78 -13.43 -22.25
CA VAL A 65 9.64 -13.36 -21.33
C VAL A 65 10.12 -13.58 -19.89
N SER A 66 10.95 -14.59 -19.68
CA SER A 66 11.54 -14.90 -18.37
C SER A 66 12.41 -13.77 -17.86
N GLU A 67 13.36 -13.27 -18.66
CA GLU A 67 14.25 -12.16 -18.28
C GLU A 67 13.48 -10.89 -17.92
N THR A 68 12.51 -10.51 -18.75
CA THR A 68 11.67 -9.34 -18.54
C THR A 68 10.81 -9.49 -17.28
N SER A 69 10.21 -10.67 -17.07
CA SER A 69 9.39 -10.94 -15.89
C SER A 69 10.19 -10.89 -14.60
N ASN A 70 11.42 -11.43 -14.61
CA ASN A 70 12.33 -11.35 -13.48
C ASN A 70 12.69 -9.88 -13.17
N ARG A 71 13.09 -9.11 -14.20
CA ARG A 71 13.44 -7.70 -14.02
C ARG A 71 12.26 -6.85 -13.49
N ILE A 72 11.04 -7.11 -13.95
CA ILE A 72 9.83 -6.46 -13.41
C ILE A 72 9.65 -6.80 -11.92
N LEU A 73 9.76 -8.08 -11.58
CA LEU A 73 9.60 -8.51 -10.19
C LEU A 73 10.69 -7.94 -9.28
N ASP A 74 11.93 -7.85 -9.76
CA ASP A 74 13.04 -7.28 -9.00
C ASP A 74 12.78 -5.80 -8.67
N VAL A 75 12.30 -5.01 -9.63
CA VAL A 75 11.88 -3.62 -9.39
C VAL A 75 10.79 -3.53 -8.32
N ILE A 76 9.84 -4.47 -8.29
CA ILE A 76 8.79 -4.47 -7.25
C ILE A 76 9.38 -4.84 -5.88
N LEU A 77 10.29 -5.80 -5.85
CA LEU A 77 10.90 -6.31 -4.61
C LEU A 77 11.92 -5.34 -4.00
N GLU A 78 12.51 -4.43 -4.77
CA GLU A 78 13.31 -3.29 -4.23
C GLU A 78 12.49 -2.39 -3.29
N TYR A 79 11.17 -2.43 -3.41
CA TYR A 79 10.25 -1.65 -2.59
C TYR A 79 9.67 -2.48 -1.45
N SER A 80 10.16 -3.70 -1.23
CA SER A 80 9.65 -4.59 -0.21
C SER A 80 9.84 -4.07 1.20
N LEU A 81 9.00 -4.56 2.11
CA LEU A 81 9.04 -4.24 3.52
C LEU A 81 10.18 -5.02 4.23
N HIS A 82 11.42 -4.54 4.13
CA HIS A 82 12.62 -5.14 4.74
C HIS A 82 12.70 -4.89 6.26
N LYS A 83 11.71 -5.38 7.01
CA LYS A 83 11.66 -5.20 8.47
C LYS A 83 12.38 -6.30 9.25
N PHE A 84 12.71 -7.44 8.63
CA PHE A 84 13.26 -8.61 9.32
C PHE A 84 14.21 -9.44 8.42
N ASP A 85 15.16 -10.13 9.05
CA ASP A 85 16.23 -10.91 8.40
C ASP A 85 15.72 -12.00 7.44
N SER A 86 14.50 -12.51 7.63
CA SER A 86 13.89 -13.56 6.78
C SER A 86 13.22 -13.05 5.49
N THR A 87 13.32 -11.75 5.19
CA THR A 87 12.64 -11.14 4.03
C THR A 87 13.09 -11.77 2.71
N GLU A 88 14.38 -12.04 2.54
CA GLU A 88 14.94 -12.64 1.33
C GLU A 88 14.48 -14.09 1.11
N GLU A 89 14.40 -14.87 2.19
CA GLU A 89 13.92 -16.26 2.15
C GLU A 89 12.45 -16.33 1.72
N LEU A 90 11.60 -15.46 2.28
CA LEU A 90 10.18 -15.39 1.95
C LEU A 90 9.96 -14.89 0.51
N HIS A 91 10.75 -13.92 0.06
CA HIS A 91 10.73 -13.48 -1.34
C HIS A 91 11.09 -14.63 -2.28
N SER A 92 12.14 -15.40 -1.95
CA SER A 92 12.59 -16.53 -2.74
C SER A 92 11.51 -17.62 -2.84
N ALA A 93 10.82 -17.92 -1.75
CA ALA A 93 9.73 -18.90 -1.73
C ALA A 93 8.50 -18.46 -2.56
N GLY A 94 8.14 -17.17 -2.52
CA GLY A 94 7.02 -16.62 -3.28
C GLY A 94 7.30 -16.35 -4.76
N ARG A 95 8.58 -16.16 -5.12
CA ARG A 95 9.02 -15.72 -6.44
C ARG A 95 8.40 -16.52 -7.61
N PRO A 96 8.37 -17.87 -7.60
CA PRO A 96 7.78 -18.63 -8.71
C PRO A 96 6.30 -18.30 -8.96
N LYS A 97 5.51 -18.10 -7.89
CA LYS A 97 4.08 -17.76 -7.99
C LYS A 97 3.89 -16.36 -8.57
N PHE A 98 4.71 -15.40 -8.15
CA PHE A 98 4.65 -14.04 -8.69
C PHE A 98 5.11 -13.96 -10.14
N LEU A 99 6.17 -14.69 -10.52
CA LEU A 99 6.61 -14.79 -11.90
C LEU A 99 5.55 -15.43 -12.81
N ALA A 100 4.80 -16.42 -12.33
CA ALA A 100 3.69 -16.99 -13.10
C ALA A 100 2.62 -15.93 -13.42
N VAL A 101 2.34 -15.00 -12.51
CA VAL A 101 1.40 -13.89 -12.75
C VAL A 101 1.98 -12.86 -13.71
N VAL A 102 3.23 -12.42 -13.49
CA VAL A 102 3.90 -11.39 -14.31
C VAL A 102 4.12 -11.88 -15.73
N SER A 103 4.62 -13.11 -15.91
CA SER A 103 4.91 -13.69 -17.23
C SER A 103 3.70 -13.80 -18.12
N ARG A 104 2.49 -13.96 -17.56
CA ARG A 104 1.25 -13.93 -18.35
C ARG A 104 1.06 -12.59 -19.04
N PHE A 105 1.31 -11.48 -18.35
CA PHE A 105 1.21 -10.14 -18.94
C PHE A 105 2.32 -9.90 -19.96
N VAL A 106 3.56 -10.30 -19.62
CA VAL A 106 4.72 -10.16 -20.50
C VAL A 106 4.53 -10.93 -21.81
N ARG A 107 4.12 -12.20 -21.74
CA ARG A 107 3.85 -13.05 -22.91
C ARG A 107 2.73 -12.48 -23.79
N ALA A 108 1.70 -11.89 -23.17
CA ALA A 108 0.61 -11.22 -23.87
C ALA A 108 0.96 -9.81 -24.37
N ARG A 109 2.16 -9.29 -24.07
CA ARG A 109 2.57 -7.88 -24.29
C ARG A 109 1.55 -6.88 -23.75
N GLN A 110 1.05 -7.14 -22.54
CA GLN A 110 0.06 -6.32 -21.85
C GLN A 110 0.66 -5.61 -20.64
N LYS A 111 0.12 -4.44 -20.31
CA LYS A 111 0.48 -3.72 -19.10
C LYS A 111 0.40 -4.65 -17.87
N VAL A 112 1.44 -4.64 -17.04
CA VAL A 112 1.43 -5.36 -15.76
C VAL A 112 0.53 -4.62 -14.79
N VAL A 113 -0.56 -5.26 -14.36
CA VAL A 113 -1.52 -4.67 -13.43
C VAL A 113 -1.35 -5.23 -12.02
N MET A 114 -1.28 -4.32 -11.06
CA MET A 114 -1.09 -4.61 -9.64
C MET A 114 -2.26 -4.04 -8.83
N CYS A 115 -2.56 -4.64 -7.67
CA CYS A 115 -3.53 -4.09 -6.74
C CYS A 115 -2.99 -4.01 -5.31
N LEU A 116 -3.34 -2.93 -4.60
CA LEU A 116 -2.89 -2.67 -3.23
C LEU A 116 -4.06 -2.20 -2.36
N PRO A 117 -4.58 -3.06 -1.48
CA PRO A 117 -5.33 -2.65 -0.29
C PRO A 117 -4.53 -1.69 0.61
N ALA A 118 -4.91 -0.41 0.64
CA ALA A 118 -4.21 0.62 1.41
C ALA A 118 -5.00 1.96 1.46
N PHE A 119 -4.50 2.90 2.26
CA PHE A 119 -5.00 4.27 2.40
C PHE A 119 -6.49 4.31 2.83
N PRO A 120 -6.81 3.82 4.04
CA PRO A 120 -8.17 3.84 4.57
C PRO A 120 -8.64 5.26 4.97
N PHE A 121 -7.88 5.87 5.88
CA PHE A 121 -8.10 7.16 6.54
C PHE A 121 -6.92 7.41 7.50
N LYS A 122 -6.69 8.66 7.93
CA LYS A 122 -5.71 8.98 9.00
C LYS A 122 -6.14 8.39 10.34
N SER A 123 -5.15 7.96 11.15
CA SER A 123 -5.33 7.46 12.52
C SER A 123 -6.29 8.33 13.33
N ALA A 124 -7.09 7.69 14.19
CA ALA A 124 -7.99 8.38 15.11
C ALA A 124 -7.23 9.14 16.22
N ASN A 125 -5.96 8.82 16.45
CA ASN A 125 -5.08 9.51 17.39
C ASN A 125 -4.47 10.76 16.73
N LYS A 126 -5.22 11.86 16.76
CA LYS A 126 -4.79 13.19 16.29
C LYS A 126 -3.93 13.96 17.30
N VAL A 127 -3.70 13.37 18.47
CA VAL A 127 -2.92 13.99 19.55
C VAL A 127 -1.45 13.63 19.42
N GLU A 128 -1.14 12.38 19.07
CA GLU A 128 0.23 11.88 19.05
C GLU A 128 0.71 11.49 17.64
N LYS A 129 -0.16 10.90 16.80
CA LYS A 129 0.30 10.16 15.61
C LYS A 129 0.31 10.97 14.31
N VAL A 130 -0.71 11.80 14.09
CA VAL A 130 -0.95 12.42 12.78
C VAL A 130 -1.34 13.89 12.93
N LEU A 131 -1.04 14.69 11.90
CA LEU A 131 -1.31 16.13 11.86
C LEU A 131 -2.80 16.48 11.68
N GLY A 132 -3.62 15.53 11.21
CA GLY A 132 -5.03 15.81 10.93
C GLY A 132 -5.81 14.62 10.36
N THR A 133 -6.94 14.91 9.71
CA THR A 133 -7.85 13.91 9.12
C THR A 133 -7.61 13.68 7.63
N LEU A 134 -6.97 14.62 6.95
CA LEU A 134 -6.72 14.57 5.50
C LEU A 134 -5.31 14.04 5.21
N PRO A 135 -5.07 13.52 3.98
CA PRO A 135 -3.73 13.18 3.51
C PRO A 135 -2.79 14.39 3.60
N ASP A 136 -1.56 14.14 4.02
CA ASP A 136 -0.48 15.12 4.14
C ASP A 136 0.74 14.66 3.33
N LYS A 137 1.93 15.23 3.61
CA LYS A 137 3.16 14.88 2.88
C LYS A 137 3.48 13.39 2.93
N ALA A 138 3.10 12.70 4.01
CA ALA A 138 3.35 11.27 4.14
C ALA A 138 2.63 10.48 3.03
N GLU A 139 1.36 10.80 2.76
CA GLU A 139 0.62 10.18 1.65
C GLU A 139 1.19 10.58 0.29
N GLU A 140 1.62 11.84 0.11
CA GLU A 140 2.26 12.28 -1.14
C GLU A 140 3.51 11.45 -1.44
N LEU A 141 4.41 11.30 -0.47
CA LEU A 141 5.65 10.50 -0.62
C LEU A 141 5.32 9.04 -0.90
N ALA A 142 4.29 8.49 -0.24
CA ALA A 142 3.87 7.12 -0.47
C ALA A 142 3.30 6.90 -1.88
N LEU A 143 2.42 7.79 -2.35
CA LEU A 143 1.89 7.72 -3.71
C LEU A 143 2.99 7.92 -4.76
N ALA A 144 3.90 8.87 -4.55
CA ALA A 144 5.06 9.07 -5.42
C ALA A 144 5.90 7.80 -5.52
N ARG A 145 6.20 7.16 -4.38
CA ARG A 145 6.95 5.91 -4.31
C ARG A 145 6.26 4.78 -5.09
N LEU A 146 4.95 4.63 -4.95
CA LEU A 146 4.16 3.64 -5.70
C LEU A 146 4.15 3.91 -7.21
N ASN A 147 3.99 5.19 -7.60
CA ASN A 147 4.04 5.60 -8.99
C ASN A 147 5.41 5.32 -9.61
N SER A 148 6.50 5.56 -8.86
CA SER A 148 7.87 5.30 -9.30
C SER A 148 8.12 3.83 -9.68
N ILE A 149 7.51 2.87 -8.96
CA ILE A 149 7.60 1.43 -9.35
C ILE A 149 7.12 1.26 -10.79
N CYS A 150 5.97 1.84 -11.12
CA CYS A 150 5.37 1.70 -12.45
C CYS A 150 6.15 2.47 -13.52
N VAL A 151 6.64 3.67 -13.20
CA VAL A 151 7.51 4.46 -14.08
C VAL A 151 8.78 3.69 -14.42
N THR A 152 9.46 3.11 -13.42
CA THR A 152 10.69 2.33 -13.62
C THR A 152 10.44 1.11 -14.51
N ILE A 153 9.33 0.40 -14.32
CA ILE A 153 8.96 -0.72 -15.21
C ILE A 153 8.77 -0.24 -16.66
N GLY A 154 8.09 0.90 -16.85
CA GLY A 154 7.85 1.50 -18.17
C GLY A 154 9.11 1.93 -18.92
N GLN A 155 10.25 2.10 -18.24
CA GLN A 155 11.52 2.45 -18.89
C GLN A 155 12.11 1.33 -19.73
N PHE A 156 11.75 0.07 -19.45
CA PHE A 156 12.29 -1.10 -20.15
C PHE A 156 11.25 -2.10 -20.64
N TYR A 157 10.00 -1.97 -20.20
CA TYR A 157 8.88 -2.78 -20.67
C TYR A 157 7.82 -1.85 -21.28
N GLU A 158 7.73 -1.83 -22.61
CA GLU A 158 6.93 -0.84 -23.36
C GLU A 158 5.45 -0.77 -22.94
N PRO A 159 4.73 -1.88 -22.69
CA PRO A 159 3.36 -1.82 -22.20
C PRO A 159 3.23 -1.19 -20.79
N GLY A 160 4.35 -1.15 -20.04
CA GLY A 160 4.46 -0.54 -18.73
C GLY A 160 3.72 -1.29 -17.62
N ALA A 161 3.44 -0.56 -16.54
CA ALA A 161 2.71 -1.06 -15.39
C ALA A 161 1.71 -0.03 -14.86
N GLU A 162 0.70 -0.52 -14.13
CA GLU A 162 -0.28 0.29 -13.41
C GLU A 162 -0.62 -0.36 -12.07
N LEU A 163 -0.81 0.48 -11.06
CA LEU A 163 -1.20 0.06 -9.73
C LEU A 163 -2.56 0.63 -9.35
N THR A 164 -3.50 -0.26 -9.03
CA THR A 164 -4.78 0.12 -8.42
C THR A 164 -4.66 0.14 -6.90
N VAL A 165 -4.76 1.32 -6.30
CA VAL A 165 -4.93 1.50 -4.85
C VAL A 165 -6.39 1.25 -4.49
N ILE A 166 -6.63 0.27 -3.63
CA ILE A 166 -7.97 -0.12 -3.19
C ILE A 166 -8.16 0.34 -1.76
N SER A 167 -8.98 1.38 -1.56
CA SER A 167 -9.27 1.87 -0.21
C SER A 167 -10.15 0.88 0.54
N ASP A 168 -9.64 0.46 1.69
CA ASP A 168 -10.31 -0.38 2.68
C ASP A 168 -10.95 0.42 3.82
N GLY A 169 -10.94 1.77 3.72
CA GLY A 169 -11.42 2.66 4.78
C GLY A 169 -12.85 2.36 5.21
N LEU A 170 -13.78 2.31 4.26
CA LEU A 170 -15.20 2.09 4.55
C LEU A 170 -15.50 0.72 5.18
N VAL A 171 -14.57 -0.24 5.04
CA VAL A 171 -14.68 -1.57 5.63
C VAL A 171 -14.45 -1.52 7.14
N TYR A 172 -13.60 -0.60 7.62
CA TYR A 172 -13.10 -0.60 9.01
C TYR A 172 -13.42 0.66 9.80
N ASN A 173 -13.81 1.77 9.16
CA ASN A 173 -13.88 3.08 9.80
C ASN A 173 -14.77 3.12 11.04
N ASP A 174 -15.93 2.45 10.99
CA ASP A 174 -16.86 2.30 12.12
C ASP A 174 -16.26 1.54 13.31
N LEU A 175 -15.39 0.55 13.07
CA LEU A 175 -14.64 -0.13 14.12
C LEU A 175 -13.64 0.80 14.80
N LEU A 176 -13.09 1.77 14.06
CA LEU A 176 -12.00 2.63 14.52
C LEU A 176 -12.46 4.02 14.97
N GLY A 177 -13.77 4.24 15.08
CA GLY A 177 -14.34 5.53 15.49
C GLY A 177 -14.19 6.64 14.45
N ILE A 178 -13.92 6.29 13.19
CA ILE A 178 -13.81 7.22 12.07
C ILE A 178 -15.13 7.27 11.31
N SER A 179 -15.67 8.47 11.09
CA SER A 179 -16.94 8.63 10.40
C SER A 179 -16.85 8.25 8.91
N ASP A 180 -18.00 7.86 8.33
CA ASP A 180 -18.09 7.60 6.88
C ASP A 180 -17.74 8.87 6.06
N GLN A 181 -18.10 10.05 6.58
CA GLN A 181 -17.77 11.34 5.97
C GLN A 181 -16.26 11.63 6.00
N GLU A 182 -15.58 11.40 7.13
CA GLU A 182 -14.13 11.57 7.22
C GLU A 182 -13.39 10.62 6.26
N THR A 183 -13.83 9.37 6.20
CA THR A 183 -13.30 8.37 5.26
C THR A 183 -13.46 8.82 3.80
N TRP A 184 -14.65 9.33 3.44
CA TRP A 184 -14.89 9.88 2.10
C TRP A 184 -13.96 11.06 1.78
N ARG A 185 -13.84 12.01 2.70
CA ARG A 185 -13.03 13.23 2.51
C ARG A 185 -11.55 12.90 2.39
N TYR A 186 -11.03 12.02 3.23
CA TYR A 186 -9.66 11.53 3.13
C TYR A 186 -9.39 10.92 1.75
N GLY A 187 -10.23 9.96 1.33
CA GLY A 187 -10.07 9.29 0.04
C GLY A 187 -10.20 10.27 -1.14
N SER A 188 -11.10 11.24 -1.06
CA SER A 188 -11.30 12.26 -2.11
C SER A 188 -10.10 13.19 -2.21
N ALA A 189 -9.56 13.66 -1.08
CA ALA A 189 -8.34 14.45 -1.05
C ALA A 189 -7.12 13.67 -1.57
N LEU A 190 -7.03 12.37 -1.29
CA LEU A 190 -5.95 11.50 -1.77
C LEU A 190 -5.95 11.38 -3.31
N ARG A 191 -7.13 11.14 -3.91
CA ARG A 191 -7.28 11.07 -5.37
C ARG A 191 -6.95 12.42 -6.03
N ALA A 192 -7.47 13.50 -5.48
CA ALA A 192 -7.16 14.85 -5.96
C ALA A 192 -5.66 15.18 -5.84
N MET A 193 -4.98 14.70 -4.79
CA MET A 193 -3.53 14.85 -4.64
C MET A 193 -2.77 14.08 -5.74
N ALA A 194 -3.16 12.84 -6.01
CA ALA A 194 -2.55 12.04 -7.09
C ALA A 194 -2.69 12.71 -8.46
N GLU A 195 -3.85 13.29 -8.74
CA GLU A 195 -4.09 14.07 -9.96
C GLU A 195 -3.21 15.33 -10.02
N ARG A 196 -3.21 16.15 -8.96
CA ARG A 196 -2.39 17.38 -8.90
C ARG A 196 -0.90 17.12 -9.05
N LYS A 197 -0.42 15.98 -8.54
CA LYS A 197 1.00 15.57 -8.61
C LYS A 197 1.33 14.74 -9.85
N ALA A 198 0.36 14.54 -10.75
CA ALA A 198 0.51 13.77 -11.98
C ALA A 198 1.03 12.33 -11.75
N PHE A 199 0.55 11.65 -10.71
CA PHE A 199 0.84 10.22 -10.48
C PHE A 199 0.01 9.33 -11.43
N SER A 200 0.33 9.42 -12.73
CA SER A 200 -0.46 8.89 -13.84
C SER A 200 -0.50 7.36 -13.95
N HIS A 201 0.32 6.64 -13.19
CA HIS A 201 0.32 5.17 -13.17
C HIS A 201 -0.53 4.58 -12.03
N LEU A 202 -1.21 5.45 -11.27
CA LEU A 202 -2.08 5.03 -10.17
C LEU A 202 -3.54 5.14 -10.58
N SER A 203 -4.28 4.06 -10.37
CA SER A 203 -5.74 4.04 -10.39
C SER A 203 -6.28 3.80 -8.99
N PHE A 204 -7.55 4.16 -8.75
CA PHE A 204 -8.16 4.07 -7.44
C PHE A 204 -9.46 3.28 -7.51
N SER A 205 -9.64 2.40 -6.53
CA SER A 205 -10.86 1.63 -6.31
C SER A 205 -11.32 1.81 -4.87
N ARG A 206 -12.64 1.84 -4.67
CA ARG A 206 -13.28 1.97 -3.36
C ARG A 206 -14.25 0.82 -3.17
N LEU A 207 -14.84 0.72 -1.98
CA LEU A 207 -15.77 -0.36 -1.67
C LEU A 207 -16.93 -0.46 -2.69
N GLN A 208 -17.46 0.67 -3.18
CA GLN A 208 -18.49 0.70 -4.24
C GLN A 208 -18.08 -0.03 -5.53
N ASP A 209 -16.78 -0.10 -5.85
CA ASP A 209 -16.27 -0.70 -7.08
C ASP A 209 -16.01 -2.20 -6.91
N LEU A 210 -16.11 -2.70 -5.67
CA LEU A 210 -16.01 -4.11 -5.30
C LEU A 210 -17.38 -4.76 -5.11
N VAL A 211 -18.42 -3.97 -4.80
CA VAL A 211 -19.76 -4.47 -4.50
C VAL A 211 -20.81 -3.83 -5.40
N ALA A 212 -21.67 -4.64 -6.01
CA ALA A 212 -22.79 -4.15 -6.82
C ALA A 212 -23.99 -3.83 -5.92
N VAL A 213 -24.22 -2.54 -5.64
CA VAL A 213 -25.44 -2.07 -4.96
C VAL A 213 -26.44 -1.59 -6.01
N LYS A 214 -27.62 -2.21 -6.06
CA LYS A 214 -28.67 -1.88 -7.04
C LYS A 214 -29.20 -0.46 -6.81
N GLY A 215 -29.49 0.24 -7.90
CA GLY A 215 -30.17 1.55 -7.87
C GLY A 215 -29.29 2.74 -7.49
N LEU A 216 -27.96 2.56 -7.44
CA LEU A 216 -27.03 3.68 -7.26
C LEU A 216 -26.48 4.16 -8.60
N PRO A 217 -26.32 5.48 -8.78
CA PRO A 217 -25.55 5.99 -9.91
C PRO A 217 -24.08 5.60 -9.78
N ASN A 218 -23.38 5.51 -10.91
CA ASN A 218 -21.95 5.19 -10.94
C ASN A 218 -21.11 6.28 -10.25
N ASP A 219 -21.49 7.54 -10.47
CA ASP A 219 -20.83 8.70 -9.90
C ASP A 219 -21.56 9.14 -8.63
N LEU A 220 -20.93 8.89 -7.48
CA LEU A 220 -21.42 9.30 -6.18
C LEU A 220 -20.66 10.54 -5.71
N ASN A 221 -21.40 11.49 -5.14
CA ASN A 221 -20.85 12.61 -4.37
C ASN A 221 -20.77 12.26 -2.88
N GLU A 222 -20.27 13.18 -2.05
CA GLU A 222 -20.13 12.95 -0.60
C GLU A 222 -21.44 12.49 0.04
N LEU A 223 -22.53 13.22 -0.19
CA LEU A 223 -23.83 12.93 0.41
C LEU A 223 -24.34 11.53 0.04
N THR A 224 -24.33 11.22 -1.25
CA THR A 224 -24.87 9.95 -1.78
C THR A 224 -24.01 8.75 -1.42
N TYR A 225 -22.68 8.91 -1.37
CA TYR A 225 -21.77 7.86 -0.92
C TYR A 225 -21.92 7.58 0.57
N VAL A 226 -21.90 8.62 1.41
CA VAL A 226 -22.03 8.51 2.86
C VAL A 226 -23.39 7.91 3.25
N ALA A 227 -24.48 8.35 2.61
CA ALA A 227 -25.81 7.78 2.84
C ALA A 227 -25.89 6.27 2.52
N ASN A 228 -25.01 5.76 1.66
CA ASN A 228 -24.97 4.35 1.25
C ASN A 228 -23.82 3.55 1.88
N ALA A 229 -23.03 4.14 2.78
CA ALA A 229 -21.91 3.49 3.45
C ALA A 229 -22.27 2.12 4.05
N THR A 230 -23.36 2.08 4.81
CA THR A 230 -23.89 0.86 5.41
C THR A 230 -24.36 -0.16 4.37
N ASN A 231 -24.95 0.29 3.26
CA ASN A 231 -25.34 -0.61 2.17
C ASN A 231 -24.13 -1.27 1.51
N PHE A 232 -23.04 -0.53 1.30
CA PHE A 232 -21.79 -1.09 0.78
C PHE A 232 -21.21 -2.15 1.71
N ARG A 233 -21.09 -1.85 3.02
CA ARG A 233 -20.62 -2.81 4.04
C ARG A 233 -21.49 -4.05 4.08
N ARG A 234 -22.82 -3.89 4.13
CA ARG A 234 -23.76 -5.02 4.17
C ARG A 234 -23.64 -5.90 2.93
N THR A 235 -23.54 -5.31 1.74
CA THR A 235 -23.37 -6.07 0.50
C THR A 235 -22.03 -6.82 0.47
N LEU A 236 -20.95 -6.21 0.99
CA LEU A 236 -19.66 -6.87 1.12
C LEU A 236 -19.77 -8.12 2.00
N PHE A 237 -20.32 -7.99 3.21
CA PHE A 237 -20.40 -9.10 4.16
C PHE A 237 -21.39 -10.18 3.70
N ASN A 238 -22.54 -9.81 3.14
CA ASN A 238 -23.49 -10.80 2.63
C ASN A 238 -22.94 -11.64 1.48
N LYS A 239 -22.05 -11.07 0.65
CA LYS A 239 -21.52 -11.74 -0.54
C LYS A 239 -20.20 -12.47 -0.30
N TYR A 240 -19.33 -11.91 0.53
CA TYR A 240 -17.96 -12.39 0.73
C TYR A 240 -17.64 -12.70 2.19
N GLY A 241 -18.55 -12.41 3.12
CA GLY A 241 -18.44 -12.85 4.51
C GLY A 241 -18.38 -14.36 4.60
N ARG A 242 -17.71 -14.84 5.64
CA ARG A 242 -17.58 -16.26 5.97
C ARG A 242 -18.28 -16.54 7.30
N ASP A 243 -19.49 -16.03 7.44
CA ASP A 243 -20.28 -16.17 8.65
C ASP A 243 -20.59 -17.67 8.87
N GLY A 244 -20.19 -18.21 10.02
CA GLY A 244 -20.33 -19.64 10.36
C GLY A 244 -19.13 -20.51 9.97
N ASP A 245 -18.41 -20.19 8.90
CA ASP A 245 -17.28 -21.00 8.39
C ASP A 245 -15.90 -20.52 8.88
N LEU A 246 -15.80 -19.27 9.33
CA LEU A 246 -14.54 -18.66 9.77
C LEU A 246 -14.41 -18.74 11.29
N ASP A 247 -13.60 -19.69 11.78
CA ASP A 247 -13.06 -19.64 13.13
C ASP A 247 -11.80 -18.77 13.14
N ILE A 248 -11.97 -17.50 13.52
CA ILE A 248 -10.86 -16.54 13.54
C ILE A 248 -9.80 -16.89 14.59
N ASP A 249 -10.17 -17.54 15.69
CA ASP A 249 -9.22 -17.95 16.72
C ASP A 249 -8.35 -19.10 16.22
N HIS A 250 -8.95 -20.06 15.51
CA HIS A 250 -8.21 -21.10 14.81
C HIS A 250 -7.27 -20.52 13.76
N GLU A 251 -7.75 -19.62 12.88
CA GLU A 251 -6.90 -18.99 11.85
C GLU A 251 -5.73 -18.20 12.45
N ILE A 252 -5.93 -17.48 13.55
CA ILE A 252 -4.84 -16.80 14.26
C ILE A 252 -3.82 -17.82 14.81
N ALA A 253 -4.26 -19.00 15.23
CA ALA A 253 -3.38 -20.03 15.77
C ALA A 253 -2.60 -20.79 14.70
N THR A 254 -3.18 -21.00 13.51
CA THR A 254 -2.64 -21.92 12.49
C THR A 254 -2.10 -21.24 11.24
N ASN A 255 -2.48 -19.98 10.96
CA ASN A 255 -2.05 -19.25 9.77
C ASN A 255 -1.04 -18.13 10.15
N PRO A 256 0.25 -18.25 9.74
CA PRO A 256 1.27 -17.24 10.06
C PRO A 256 0.97 -15.84 9.56
N ASP A 257 0.34 -15.69 8.38
CA ASP A 257 -0.04 -14.38 7.82
C ASP A 257 -1.14 -13.71 8.66
N THR A 258 -2.13 -14.50 9.07
CA THR A 258 -3.22 -14.03 9.93
C THR A 258 -2.69 -13.66 11.31
N LEU A 259 -1.81 -14.48 11.89
CA LEU A 259 -1.16 -14.17 13.17
C LEU A 259 -0.32 -12.89 13.11
N GLY A 260 0.48 -12.72 12.03
CA GLY A 260 1.28 -11.52 11.81
C GLY A 260 0.42 -10.27 11.72
N THR A 261 -0.67 -10.35 10.96
CA THR A 261 -1.64 -9.26 10.81
C THR A 261 -2.34 -8.95 12.14
N TYR A 262 -2.78 -9.97 12.89
CA TYR A 262 -3.39 -9.83 14.20
C TYR A 262 -2.48 -9.13 15.21
N LYS A 263 -1.21 -9.53 15.28
CA LYS A 263 -0.19 -8.89 16.14
C LYS A 263 0.02 -7.43 15.75
N GLY A 264 0.05 -7.14 14.44
CA GLY A 264 0.10 -5.78 13.90
C GLY A 264 -1.09 -4.93 14.37
N TYR A 265 -2.32 -5.42 14.17
CA TYR A 265 -3.54 -4.74 14.62
C TYR A 265 -3.52 -4.48 16.13
N CYS A 266 -3.21 -5.48 16.95
CA CYS A 266 -3.14 -5.30 18.40
C CYS A 266 -2.15 -4.21 18.82
N ARG A 267 -1.03 -4.05 18.09
CA ARG A 267 -0.02 -3.03 18.37
C ARG A 267 -0.52 -1.63 18.02
N PHE A 268 -1.06 -1.43 16.81
CA PHE A 268 -1.46 -0.10 16.35
C PHE A 268 -2.77 0.37 16.98
N LEU A 269 -3.77 -0.51 17.10
CA LEU A 269 -5.06 -0.18 17.72
C LEU A 269 -4.91 0.30 19.17
N LYS A 270 -3.89 -0.21 19.88
CA LYS A 270 -3.62 0.21 21.26
C LYS A 270 -3.38 1.71 21.35
N SER A 271 -2.59 2.31 20.46
CA SER A 271 -2.34 3.76 20.48
C SER A 271 -3.36 4.54 19.65
N ASP A 272 -3.95 3.97 18.60
CA ASP A 272 -4.96 4.66 17.79
C ASP A 272 -6.23 4.99 18.59
N LEU A 273 -6.67 4.07 19.44
CA LEU A 273 -7.95 4.17 20.14
C LEU A 273 -7.85 4.76 21.53
N GLN A 274 -6.63 5.06 22.02
CA GLN A 274 -6.43 5.43 23.41
C GLN A 274 -7.12 6.75 23.77
N HIS A 275 -7.19 7.71 22.85
CA HIS A 275 -7.84 9.01 23.09
C HIS A 275 -9.35 8.98 22.86
N ILE A 276 -9.91 7.90 22.31
CA ILE A 276 -11.34 7.75 22.03
C ILE A 276 -12.00 6.82 23.06
N PHE A 277 -11.37 5.68 23.35
CA PHE A 277 -11.94 4.60 24.17
C PHE A 277 -11.11 4.26 25.40
N GLY A 278 -9.95 4.89 25.60
CA GLY A 278 -9.03 4.59 26.71
C GLY A 278 -8.95 5.71 27.76
N PRO A 279 -8.80 5.39 29.06
CA PRO A 279 -8.18 6.31 30.02
C PRO A 279 -6.64 6.25 29.92
N ALA A 280 -5.97 7.31 30.37
CA ALA A 280 -4.52 7.58 30.23
C ALA A 280 -3.53 6.49 30.74
N LYS A 281 -4.00 5.37 31.31
CA LYS A 281 -3.15 4.24 31.74
C LYS A 281 -3.76 2.92 31.27
N SER A 282 -3.24 2.40 30.16
CA SER A 282 -3.68 1.18 29.46
C SER A 282 -3.99 -0.02 30.37
N SER A 283 -5.27 -0.21 30.71
CA SER A 283 -5.74 -1.26 31.62
C SER A 283 -5.76 -2.64 30.95
N ALA A 284 -5.88 -3.71 31.75
CA ALA A 284 -6.07 -5.08 31.23
C ALA A 284 -7.36 -5.20 30.41
N LYS A 285 -8.43 -4.49 30.83
CA LYS A 285 -9.70 -4.41 30.09
C LYS A 285 -9.48 -3.78 28.71
N TYR A 286 -8.81 -2.64 28.63
CA TYR A 286 -8.53 -1.98 27.36
C TYR A 286 -7.75 -2.89 26.40
N ARG A 287 -6.74 -3.63 26.90
CA ARG A 287 -6.01 -4.61 26.09
C ARG A 287 -6.90 -5.75 25.56
N LYS A 288 -7.93 -6.17 26.33
CA LYS A 288 -8.89 -7.17 25.88
C LYS A 288 -9.81 -6.62 24.79
N ASP A 289 -10.28 -5.39 24.96
CA ASP A 289 -11.16 -4.72 23.99
C ASP A 289 -10.43 -4.48 22.66
N VAL A 290 -9.14 -4.07 22.70
CA VAL A 290 -8.26 -3.97 21.52
C VAL A 290 -8.11 -5.31 20.80
N LYS A 291 -7.91 -6.42 21.52
CA LYS A 291 -7.82 -7.76 20.92
C LYS A 291 -9.13 -8.18 20.26
N TYR A 292 -10.27 -7.89 20.90
CA TYR A 292 -11.58 -8.15 20.30
C TYR A 292 -11.73 -7.40 18.98
N LEU A 293 -11.40 -6.11 18.96
CA LEU A 293 -11.49 -5.30 17.76
C LEU A 293 -10.55 -5.77 16.64
N ALA A 294 -9.32 -6.16 16.99
CA ALA A 294 -8.37 -6.75 16.05
C ALA A 294 -8.94 -8.01 15.37
N LYS A 295 -9.67 -8.87 16.10
CA LYS A 295 -10.38 -10.02 15.51
C LYS A 295 -11.49 -9.58 14.57
N GLN A 296 -12.29 -8.57 14.94
CA GLN A 296 -13.33 -8.03 14.06
C GLN A 296 -12.74 -7.46 12.76
N MET A 297 -11.60 -6.77 12.83
CA MET A 297 -10.89 -6.31 11.64
C MET A 297 -10.44 -7.47 10.74
N LEU A 298 -9.93 -8.57 11.31
CA LEU A 298 -9.55 -9.73 10.49
C LEU A 298 -10.75 -10.35 9.80
N ILE A 299 -11.87 -10.55 10.50
CA ILE A 299 -13.11 -11.11 9.93
C ILE A 299 -13.57 -10.27 8.72
N ARG A 300 -13.64 -8.95 8.89
CA ARG A 300 -13.98 -8.03 7.79
C ARG A 300 -12.92 -8.04 6.68
N GLY A 301 -11.65 -8.20 7.04
CA GLY A 301 -10.54 -8.33 6.12
C GLY A 301 -10.60 -9.58 5.23
N TYR A 302 -11.11 -10.71 5.72
CA TYR A 302 -11.36 -11.90 4.88
C TYR A 302 -12.42 -11.61 3.82
N ALA A 303 -13.54 -10.96 4.20
CA ALA A 303 -14.58 -10.58 3.26
C ALA A 303 -14.05 -9.59 2.20
N PHE A 304 -13.28 -8.60 2.64
CA PHE A 304 -12.65 -7.64 1.75
C PHE A 304 -11.64 -8.30 0.79
N ALA A 305 -10.80 -9.20 1.28
CA ALA A 305 -9.86 -9.94 0.44
C ALA A 305 -10.58 -10.81 -0.60
N GLY A 306 -11.71 -11.43 -0.23
CA GLY A 306 -12.58 -12.16 -1.17
C GLY A 306 -13.13 -11.26 -2.27
N ALA A 307 -13.61 -10.06 -1.91
CA ALA A 307 -14.12 -9.09 -2.87
C ALA A 307 -13.03 -8.56 -3.82
N VAL A 308 -11.84 -8.26 -3.28
CA VAL A 308 -10.67 -7.85 -4.08
C VAL A 308 -10.27 -8.96 -5.05
N LYS A 309 -10.19 -10.22 -4.60
CA LYS A 309 -9.86 -11.37 -5.46
C LYS A 309 -10.90 -11.57 -6.56
N ALA A 310 -12.18 -11.37 -6.27
CA ALA A 310 -13.24 -11.49 -7.27
C ALA A 310 -13.20 -10.36 -8.30
N ARG A 311 -12.87 -9.13 -7.89
CA ARG A 311 -12.81 -7.97 -8.80
C ARG A 311 -11.52 -7.89 -9.61
N PHE A 312 -10.40 -8.30 -9.02
CA PHE A 312 -9.06 -8.22 -9.58
C PHE A 312 -8.38 -9.60 -9.63
N PRO A 313 -8.99 -10.62 -10.25
CA PRO A 313 -8.52 -12.01 -10.15
C PRO A 313 -7.14 -12.25 -10.78
N ASN A 314 -6.75 -11.36 -11.69
CA ASN A 314 -5.52 -11.47 -12.47
C ASN A 314 -4.41 -10.52 -12.03
N TYR A 315 -4.68 -9.63 -11.07
CA TYR A 315 -3.74 -8.60 -10.67
C TYR A 315 -2.67 -9.18 -9.74
N LEU A 316 -1.45 -8.68 -9.85
CA LEU A 316 -0.41 -8.99 -8.87
C LEU A 316 -0.74 -8.27 -7.55
N ARG A 317 -0.91 -9.04 -6.47
CA ARG A 317 -1.38 -8.56 -5.18
C ARG A 317 -0.23 -7.98 -4.35
N LEU A 318 -0.23 -6.69 -4.10
CA LEU A 318 0.69 -6.01 -3.19
C LEU A 318 0.06 -5.79 -1.80
N SER A 319 0.86 -5.65 -0.75
CA SER A 319 0.44 -5.59 0.65
C SER A 319 1.21 -4.57 1.47
N ILE A 320 0.53 -3.87 2.38
CA ILE A 320 1.18 -3.12 3.46
C ILE A 320 1.44 -3.96 4.72
N HIS A 321 0.84 -5.15 4.80
CA HIS A 321 1.09 -6.13 5.86
C HIS A 321 2.13 -7.14 5.42
N GLN A 322 2.91 -7.60 6.39
CA GLN A 322 3.81 -8.73 6.23
C GLN A 322 3.07 -9.97 5.73
N SER A 323 3.81 -10.79 4.98
CA SER A 323 3.32 -12.03 4.41
C SER A 323 4.44 -13.04 4.33
N THR A 324 4.09 -14.32 4.39
CA THR A 324 4.90 -15.47 4.00
C THR A 324 5.30 -15.44 2.51
N GLY A 325 4.78 -14.50 1.73
CA GLY A 325 5.06 -14.38 0.30
C GLY A 325 4.23 -15.35 -0.54
N GLU A 326 3.24 -16.02 0.04
CA GLU A 326 2.50 -17.06 -0.69
C GLU A 326 1.53 -16.49 -1.73
N HIS A 327 0.87 -15.38 -1.40
CA HIS A 327 -0.23 -14.83 -2.18
C HIS A 327 -0.14 -13.32 -2.42
N LYS A 328 0.78 -12.63 -1.73
CA LYS A 328 0.93 -11.18 -1.77
C LYS A 328 2.37 -10.76 -1.53
N ILE A 329 2.80 -9.69 -2.21
CA ILE A 329 4.11 -9.08 -2.00
C ILE A 329 3.98 -7.96 -0.98
N SER A 330 4.79 -7.97 0.07
CA SER A 330 4.77 -6.94 1.11
C SER A 330 5.66 -5.76 0.72
N ILE A 331 5.08 -4.58 0.54
CA ILE A 331 5.79 -3.36 0.13
C ILE A 331 5.86 -2.33 1.26
N SER A 332 6.95 -1.56 1.31
CA SER A 332 7.07 -0.38 2.16
C SER A 332 6.60 0.86 1.42
N LEU A 333 5.61 1.54 1.98
CA LEU A 333 5.06 2.78 1.40
C LEU A 333 5.94 4.00 1.67
N LEU A 334 6.69 3.98 2.77
CA LEU A 334 7.64 5.04 3.11
C LEU A 334 9.04 4.47 3.07
N ASN A 335 9.99 5.28 2.59
CA ASN A 335 11.41 4.97 2.75
C ASN A 335 11.79 5.26 4.21
N THR A 336 11.63 4.28 5.09
CA THR A 336 11.84 4.49 6.53
C THR A 336 12.45 3.27 7.17
N LYS A 337 13.35 3.52 8.13
CA LYS A 337 13.88 2.53 9.06
C LYS A 337 13.05 2.44 10.35
N SER A 338 12.05 3.32 10.51
CA SER A 338 11.21 3.37 11.70
C SER A 338 10.10 2.30 11.68
N GLY A 339 9.41 2.15 12.82
CA GLY A 339 8.23 1.31 12.92
C GLY A 339 7.04 1.81 12.08
N PHE A 340 7.06 3.07 11.64
CA PHE A 340 5.93 3.80 11.06
C PHE A 340 5.88 3.73 9.53
N THR A 341 5.50 2.57 9.00
CA THR A 341 5.64 2.26 7.56
C THR A 341 4.43 2.60 6.70
N THR A 342 3.32 3.02 7.32
CA THR A 342 2.08 3.42 6.63
C THR A 342 1.78 4.89 6.91
N PRO A 343 1.57 5.72 5.87
CA PRO A 343 1.52 7.19 6.02
C PRO A 343 0.33 7.70 6.85
N TRP A 344 -0.74 6.91 6.94
CA TRP A 344 -1.91 7.27 7.72
C TRP A 344 -1.76 7.06 9.24
N HIS A 345 -0.62 6.54 9.70
CA HIS A 345 -0.32 6.31 11.11
C HIS A 345 0.88 7.12 11.64
N CYS A 346 1.37 8.10 10.87
CA CYS A 346 2.53 8.91 11.22
C CYS A 346 2.50 10.28 10.53
N SER A 347 3.51 11.07 10.85
CA SER A 347 3.93 12.23 10.06
C SER A 347 5.33 11.99 9.49
N VAL A 348 5.78 12.90 8.63
CA VAL A 348 7.15 12.87 8.08
C VAL A 348 7.91 14.15 8.39
N VAL A 349 9.24 14.02 8.45
CA VAL A 349 10.17 15.14 8.59
C VAL A 349 11.19 15.11 7.45
N LEU A 350 11.49 16.28 6.89
CA LEU A 350 12.59 16.50 5.95
C LEU A 350 13.82 16.98 6.72
N MET A 351 14.86 16.15 6.74
CA MET A 351 16.13 16.44 7.40
C MET A 351 17.00 17.38 6.54
N ALA A 352 18.00 18.02 7.14
CA ALA A 352 18.88 18.98 6.46
C ALA A 352 19.73 18.35 5.35
N ASP A 353 19.98 17.04 5.42
CA ASP A 353 20.66 16.25 4.37
C ASP A 353 19.73 15.81 3.22
N GLY A 354 18.43 16.13 3.32
CA GLY A 354 17.42 15.77 2.34
C GLY A 354 16.75 14.41 2.59
N GLU A 355 17.12 13.67 3.64
CA GLU A 355 16.45 12.42 3.99
C GLU A 355 15.05 12.70 4.57
N TRP A 356 14.08 11.85 4.19
CA TRP A 356 12.75 11.84 4.79
C TRP A 356 12.68 10.78 5.89
N LEU A 357 12.31 11.18 7.10
CA LEU A 357 12.05 10.26 8.21
C LEU A 357 10.56 10.25 8.54
N SER A 358 10.07 9.14 9.09
CA SER A 358 8.68 9.01 9.55
C SER A 358 8.62 8.69 11.03
N GLY A 359 7.69 9.33 11.73
CA GLY A 359 7.59 9.31 13.19
C GLY A 359 6.24 9.79 13.68
N LEU A 360 6.09 9.85 15.00
CA LEU A 360 4.91 10.43 15.63
C LEU A 360 4.96 11.95 15.52
N THR A 361 3.80 12.58 15.33
CA THR A 361 3.67 14.04 15.33
C THR A 361 4.20 14.63 16.63
N VAL A 362 3.83 14.06 17.78
CA VAL A 362 4.24 14.58 19.09
C VAL A 362 5.76 14.55 19.30
N ASP A 363 6.45 13.56 18.73
CA ASP A 363 7.91 13.47 18.84
C ASP A 363 8.57 14.60 18.03
N PHE A 364 8.03 14.92 16.85
CA PHE A 364 8.53 16.00 16.02
C PHE A 364 8.19 17.39 16.58
N GLU A 365 7.01 17.57 17.18
CA GLU A 365 6.63 18.81 17.87
C GLU A 365 7.51 19.09 19.10
N ALA A 366 7.96 18.03 19.79
CA ALA A 366 8.83 18.17 20.95
C ALA A 366 10.28 18.55 20.58
N ASP A 367 10.71 18.31 19.34
CA ASP A 367 12.05 18.62 18.88
C ASP A 367 12.17 20.10 18.47
N ARG A 368 13.02 20.84 19.19
CA ARG A 368 13.25 22.28 18.97
C ARG A 368 14.01 22.60 17.68
N LEU A 369 14.59 21.59 17.03
CA LEU A 369 15.27 21.69 15.75
C LEU A 369 14.33 21.44 14.57
N LEU A 370 13.09 21.05 14.82
CA LEU A 370 12.10 20.83 13.78
C LEU A 370 11.06 21.96 13.80
N GLU A 371 10.63 22.37 12.61
CA GLU A 371 9.51 23.29 12.43
C GLU A 371 8.41 22.62 11.62
N LEU A 372 7.15 22.92 11.95
CA LEU A 372 6.01 22.49 11.16
C LEU A 372 5.94 23.32 9.88
N VAL A 373 5.89 22.64 8.74
CA VAL A 373 5.68 23.24 7.42
C VAL A 373 4.22 23.08 7.04
N GLU A 374 3.62 24.20 6.63
CA GLU A 374 2.28 24.22 6.06
C GLU A 374 2.33 24.25 4.53
N GLU A 375 1.43 23.52 3.90
CA GLU A 375 1.16 23.57 2.47
C GLU A 375 -0.34 23.81 2.27
N ASP A 376 -0.70 24.69 1.34
CA ASP A 376 -2.11 25.08 1.08
C ASP A 376 -2.88 25.51 2.35
N GLY A 377 -2.18 26.18 3.27
CA GLY A 377 -2.73 26.66 4.55
C GLY A 377 -3.07 25.55 5.55
N ARG A 378 -2.42 24.38 5.43
CA ARG A 378 -2.62 23.23 6.32
C ARG A 378 -1.29 22.62 6.75
N PRO A 379 -1.18 22.09 7.98
CA PRO A 379 -0.04 21.28 8.41
C PRO A 379 0.23 20.13 7.42
N SER A 380 1.48 20.02 6.94
CA SER A 380 1.87 19.02 5.93
C SER A 380 2.99 18.10 6.41
N TYR A 381 4.09 18.64 6.93
CA TYR A 381 5.24 17.87 7.40
C TYR A 381 6.14 18.71 8.31
N PHE A 382 7.16 18.11 8.91
CA PHE A 382 8.18 18.85 9.68
C PHE A 382 9.45 19.04 8.86
N ARG A 383 10.23 20.09 9.14
CA ARG A 383 11.54 20.29 8.50
C ARG A 383 12.58 20.62 9.55
N GLU A 384 13.76 20.05 9.41
CA GLU A 384 14.91 20.44 10.23
C GLU A 384 15.37 21.86 9.89
N VAL A 385 15.46 22.70 10.91
CA VAL A 385 16.03 24.05 10.81
C VAL A 385 17.43 24.06 11.40
N LEU A 386 18.40 24.46 10.57
CA LEU A 386 19.74 24.78 11.05
C LEU A 386 19.67 26.02 11.94
N ARG A 387 19.58 25.83 13.26
CA ARG A 387 19.87 26.93 14.18
C ARG A 387 21.37 27.21 14.09
N GLN A 388 21.75 28.21 13.28
CA GLN A 388 23.03 28.88 13.44
C GLN A 388 23.10 29.32 14.91
N ARG A 389 24.03 28.75 15.70
CA ARG A 389 24.30 29.25 17.05
C ARG A 389 24.90 30.65 16.89
N PRO A 390 24.19 31.75 17.18
CA PRO A 390 24.73 33.08 16.90
C PRO A 390 25.88 33.46 17.86
N TYR A 391 26.13 32.65 18.91
CA TYR A 391 27.01 33.01 20.02
C TYR A 391 28.32 32.24 20.12
N LEU A 392 28.69 31.42 19.12
CA LEU A 392 29.97 30.69 19.14
C LEU A 392 30.89 30.98 17.94
N MET A 393 30.52 31.88 17.03
CA MET A 393 31.37 32.25 15.89
C MET A 393 32.19 33.54 16.10
N GLU A 394 31.95 34.30 17.18
CA GLU A 394 32.85 35.38 17.60
C GLU A 394 33.65 34.95 18.83
N ASN A 395 34.98 34.96 18.72
CA ASN A 395 35.99 34.70 19.76
C ASN A 395 36.62 33.29 19.82
N ALA A 396 36.93 32.68 18.69
CA ALA A 396 38.03 31.71 18.63
C ALA A 396 39.35 32.42 18.29
N LYS A 397 40.06 32.98 19.29
CA LYS A 397 41.49 33.30 19.12
C LYS A 397 42.26 31.98 18.95
N PRO A 398 43.23 31.90 18.02
CA PRO A 398 43.97 30.67 17.77
C PRO A 398 44.81 30.30 18.99
N ARG A 399 44.62 29.07 19.49
CA ARG A 399 45.35 28.52 20.62
C ARG A 399 46.66 27.92 20.11
N ILE A 400 47.78 28.56 20.45
CA ILE A 400 49.13 28.03 20.19
C ILE A 400 49.32 26.77 21.02
N VAL A 401 49.62 25.65 20.35
CA VAL A 401 49.94 24.37 21.00
C VAL A 401 51.46 24.33 21.23
N ILE A 402 51.88 24.40 22.49
CA ILE A 402 53.25 24.08 22.91
C ILE A 402 53.28 22.58 23.23
N GLN A 403 54.07 21.82 22.48
CA GLN A 403 54.34 20.41 22.78
C GLN A 403 55.19 20.30 24.05
N GLN A 404 54.75 19.49 25.02
CA GLN A 404 55.60 19.03 26.11
C GLN A 404 55.92 17.54 25.92
N GLU A 405 57.21 17.21 26.02
CA GLU A 405 57.77 15.86 25.95
C GLU A 405 57.39 14.98 27.16
N PRO A 406 57.47 13.63 27.02
CA PRO A 406 56.99 12.71 28.04
C PRO A 406 57.99 12.54 29.20
N GLN A 407 57.53 12.71 30.44
CA GLN A 407 58.35 12.44 31.64
C GLN A 407 58.42 10.94 31.98
N ALA A 408 59.65 10.49 32.24
CA ALA A 408 60.00 9.13 32.66
C ALA A 408 59.57 8.80 34.10
N HIS A 409 59.17 7.54 34.31
CA HIS A 409 58.83 6.94 35.61
C HIS A 409 60.02 6.92 36.58
N ARG A 410 59.76 7.24 37.86
CA ARG A 410 60.64 6.92 39.00
C ARG A 410 59.91 6.07 40.05
N PRO A 411 60.61 5.16 40.76
CA PRO A 411 59.99 4.09 41.54
C PRO A 411 59.69 4.51 43.00
N ARG A 412 58.69 3.84 43.59
CA ARG A 412 58.22 4.02 44.98
C ARG A 412 59.24 3.48 45.99
N ILE A 413 59.62 4.33 46.94
CA ILE A 413 60.33 3.95 48.18
C ILE A 413 59.28 3.69 49.28
N ARG A 414 59.46 2.58 50.00
CA ARG A 414 58.73 2.18 51.22
C ARG A 414 59.44 2.71 52.47
N ALA A 415 58.67 3.12 53.47
CA ALA A 415 59.05 3.24 54.89
C ALA A 415 57.74 3.46 55.69
N SER A 416 57.45 2.90 56.86
CA SER A 416 58.01 1.82 57.69
C SER A 416 56.84 1.27 58.50
#